data_AF-A0A482VLB4-F1
#
_entry.id   AF-A0A482VLB4-F1
#
_cell.length_a   1.000
_cell.length_b   1.000
_cell.length_c   1.000
_cell.angle_alpha   90.00
_cell.angle_beta   90.00
_cell.angle_gamma   90.00
#
_symmetry.space_group_name_H-M   'P 1'
#
loop_
_entity.id
_entity.type
_entity.pdbx_description
1 polymer ?
#
loop_
_entity_poly.entity_id
_entity_poly.type
_entity_poly.pdbx_seq_one_letter_code
_entity_poly.pdbx_strand_id
1 'polypeptide(L)'
;WYPKDQKRQARVDEYLEWQHNNTRAFCALYFQKKVCIIFRSETNPDSLEKFKDNMVACLNNIENIWLADTPYLSGDQISAADIFAACEIEQTRIAGFDPTEGRPILGAWLEKVRNETSPFYEEAHTVLNKLAQQAKEPKIKARL
;
A
#
# COMPACT_ATOMS: atom_id res chain seq x y z
N TRP A 1 12.96 -0.30 -15.27
CA TRP A 1 12.86 -0.10 -13.81
C TRP A 1 13.30 1.30 -13.40
N TYR A 2 14.46 1.82 -13.83
CA TYR A 2 14.77 3.25 -13.71
C TYR A 2 15.29 3.79 -15.07
N PRO A 3 14.43 4.43 -15.89
CA PRO A 3 14.73 4.74 -17.29
C PRO A 3 15.80 5.84 -17.42
N LYS A 4 16.59 5.79 -18.50
CA LYS A 4 17.60 6.82 -18.83
C LYS A 4 17.06 7.96 -19.70
N ASP A 5 15.89 7.77 -20.28
CA ASP A 5 15.18 8.83 -20.99
C ASP A 5 14.73 9.89 -19.98
N GLN A 6 15.10 11.15 -20.23
CA GLN A 6 14.96 12.22 -19.25
C GLN A 6 13.50 12.42 -18.79
N LYS A 7 12.55 12.35 -19.73
CA LYS A 7 11.13 12.55 -19.42
C LYS A 7 10.58 11.39 -18.60
N ARG A 8 10.88 10.15 -18.99
CA ARG A 8 10.46 8.97 -18.23
C ARG A 8 11.13 8.90 -16.86
N GLN A 9 12.40 9.28 -16.76
CA GLN A 9 13.11 9.32 -15.48
C GLN A 9 12.45 10.31 -14.53
N ALA A 10 12.16 11.53 -15.02
CA ALA A 10 11.49 12.56 -14.23
C ALA A 10 10.13 12.11 -13.69
N ARG A 11 9.37 11.28 -14.43
CA ARG A 11 8.10 10.69 -13.93
C ARG A 11 8.31 9.69 -12.79
N VAL A 12 9.38 8.91 -12.84
CA VAL A 12 9.73 8.02 -11.73
C VAL A 12 10.13 8.84 -10.51
N ASP A 13 10.97 9.86 -10.71
CA ASP A 13 11.41 10.77 -9.64
C ASP A 13 10.24 11.53 -9.01
N GLU A 14 9.30 12.00 -9.83
CA GLU A 14 8.08 12.67 -9.37
C GLU A 14 7.32 11.81 -8.36
N TYR A 15 7.09 10.53 -8.64
CA TYR A 15 6.44 9.62 -7.70
C TYR A 15 7.31 9.38 -6.45
N LEU A 16 8.61 9.12 -6.64
CA LEU A 16 9.52 8.79 -5.55
C LEU A 16 9.67 9.94 -4.54
N GLU A 17 9.61 11.20 -5.00
CA GLU A 17 9.58 12.36 -4.11
C GLU A 17 8.19 12.55 -3.49
N TRP A 18 7.12 12.35 -4.26
CA TRP A 18 5.76 12.52 -3.78
C TRP A 18 5.37 11.52 -2.68
N GLN A 19 5.76 10.25 -2.81
CA GLN A 19 5.31 9.19 -1.90
C GLN A 19 5.71 9.43 -0.43
N HIS A 20 6.82 10.14 -0.19
CA HIS A 20 7.37 10.30 1.16
C HIS A 20 6.37 10.98 2.11
N ASN A 21 5.63 11.95 1.60
CA ASN A 21 4.59 12.68 2.33
C ASN A 21 3.17 12.22 1.99
N ASN A 22 3.05 11.14 1.20
CA ASN A 22 1.77 10.58 0.76
C ASN A 22 1.72 9.08 1.06
N THR A 23 1.88 8.21 0.05
CA THR A 23 1.69 6.76 0.19
C THR A 23 2.44 6.19 1.38
N ARG A 24 3.74 6.49 1.52
CA ARG A 24 4.55 6.04 2.64
C ARG A 24 4.05 6.56 3.98
N ALA A 25 3.86 7.87 4.09
CA ALA A 25 3.44 8.49 5.34
C ALA A 25 2.08 7.95 5.78
N PHE A 26 1.09 8.00 4.90
CA PHE A 26 -0.28 7.67 5.27
C PHE A 26 -0.51 6.17 5.47
N CYS A 27 0.05 5.30 4.63
CA CYS A 27 -0.05 3.85 4.82
C CYS A 27 0.69 3.41 6.09
N ALA A 28 1.92 3.90 6.31
CA ALA A 28 2.70 3.53 7.49
C ALA A 28 2.08 4.06 8.79
N LEU A 29 1.57 5.30 8.81
CA LEU A 29 0.93 5.86 10.01
C LEU A 29 -0.33 5.11 10.39
N TYR A 30 -1.20 4.79 9.42
CA TYR A 30 -2.38 3.96 9.68
C TYR A 30 -1.98 2.58 10.20
N PHE A 31 -1.04 1.91 9.52
CA PHE A 31 -0.53 0.61 9.93
C PHE A 31 0.03 0.64 11.36
N GLN A 32 0.93 1.56 11.67
CA GLN A 32 1.55 1.68 12.99
C GLN A 32 0.50 1.91 14.08
N LYS A 33 -0.46 2.79 13.85
CA LYS A 33 -1.52 3.08 14.83
C LYS A 33 -2.43 1.88 15.05
N LYS A 34 -2.85 1.20 13.98
CA LYS A 34 -3.68 0.00 14.09
C LYS A 34 -2.95 -1.12 14.80
N VAL A 35 -1.69 -1.38 14.45
CA VAL A 35 -0.85 -2.41 15.09
C VAL A 35 -0.60 -2.07 16.55
N CYS A 36 -0.30 -0.82 16.90
CA CYS A 36 -0.19 -0.38 18.30
C CYS A 36 -1.48 -0.68 19.08
N ILE A 37 -2.67 -0.41 18.54
CA ILE A 37 -3.94 -0.75 19.20
C ILE A 37 -4.07 -2.27 19.39
N ILE A 38 -3.73 -3.07 18.38
CA ILE A 38 -3.86 -4.54 18.42
C ILE A 38 -2.92 -5.19 19.43
N PHE A 39 -1.70 -4.67 19.59
CA PHE A 39 -0.64 -5.29 20.38
C PHE A 39 -0.32 -4.58 21.71
N ARG A 40 -0.65 -3.28 21.84
CA ARG A 40 -0.38 -2.48 23.06
C ARG A 40 -1.65 -2.03 23.79
N SER A 41 -2.84 -2.40 23.31
CA SER A 41 -4.12 -2.08 23.94
C SER A 41 -4.35 -0.58 24.17
N GLU A 42 -3.78 0.28 23.30
CA GLU A 42 -3.99 1.72 23.36
C GLU A 42 -5.42 2.08 22.89
N THR A 43 -6.11 2.94 23.64
CA THR A 43 -7.54 3.28 23.44
C THR A 43 -7.74 4.72 23.01
N ASN A 44 -7.09 5.16 21.93
CA ASN A 44 -7.44 6.43 21.28
C ASN A 44 -8.04 6.20 19.87
N PRO A 45 -9.33 5.78 19.80
CA PRO A 45 -10.01 5.49 18.54
C PRO A 45 -10.19 6.74 17.66
N ASP A 46 -10.36 7.93 18.25
CA ASP A 46 -10.53 9.18 17.51
C ASP A 46 -9.31 9.54 16.66
N SER A 47 -8.13 9.07 17.07
CA SER A 47 -6.91 9.23 16.27
C SER A 47 -6.86 8.29 15.06
N LEU A 48 -7.45 7.09 15.13
CA LEU A 48 -7.30 6.07 14.10
C LEU A 48 -8.13 6.38 12.85
N GLU A 49 -9.37 6.85 13.00
CA GLU A 49 -10.22 7.15 11.84
C GLU A 49 -9.60 8.24 10.97
N LYS A 50 -9.00 9.28 11.58
CA LYS A 50 -8.27 10.31 10.83
C LYS A 50 -7.11 9.73 10.00
N PHE A 51 -6.32 8.80 10.55
CA PHE A 51 -5.24 8.17 9.79
C PHE A 51 -5.76 7.29 8.67
N LYS A 52 -6.89 6.60 8.91
CA LYS A 52 -7.57 5.80 7.90
C LYS A 52 -8.11 6.67 6.77
N ASP A 53 -8.76 7.79 7.08
CA ASP A 53 -9.29 8.74 6.08
C ASP A 53 -8.18 9.31 5.20
N ASN A 54 -7.06 9.71 5.80
CA ASN A 54 -5.88 10.19 5.06
C ASN A 54 -5.32 9.10 4.14
N MET A 55 -5.21 7.86 4.62
CA MET A 55 -4.77 6.72 3.82
C MET A 55 -5.74 6.45 2.67
N VAL A 56 -7.06 6.42 2.94
CA VAL A 56 -8.10 6.21 1.92
C VAL A 56 -8.04 7.30 0.85
N ALA A 57 -7.90 8.57 1.24
CA ALA A 57 -7.75 9.67 0.30
C ALA A 57 -6.48 9.51 -0.55
N CYS A 58 -5.37 9.07 0.05
CA CYS A 58 -4.13 8.79 -0.68
C CYS A 58 -4.28 7.65 -1.68
N LEU A 59 -4.92 6.53 -1.30
CA LEU A 59 -5.19 5.41 -2.19
C LEU A 59 -6.12 5.81 -3.34
N ASN A 60 -7.09 6.70 -3.08
CA ASN A 60 -7.93 7.27 -4.12
C ASN A 60 -7.13 8.15 -5.09
N ASN A 61 -6.09 8.87 -4.62
CA ASN A 61 -5.18 9.58 -5.50
C ASN A 61 -4.33 8.63 -6.35
N ILE A 62 -3.89 7.50 -5.79
CA ILE A 62 -3.20 6.45 -6.58
C ILE A 62 -4.11 5.96 -7.72
N GLU A 63 -5.35 5.59 -7.40
CA GLU A 63 -6.36 5.13 -8.39
C GLU A 63 -6.66 6.19 -9.46
N ASN A 64 -7.07 7.39 -9.03
CA ASN A 64 -7.73 8.37 -9.91
C ASN A 64 -6.80 9.41 -10.51
N ILE A 65 -5.52 9.44 -10.09
CA ILE A 65 -4.54 10.41 -10.59
C ILE A 65 -3.33 9.66 -11.16
N TRP A 66 -2.68 8.83 -10.35
CA TRP A 66 -1.43 8.17 -10.78
C TRP A 66 -1.66 7.03 -11.77
N LEU A 67 -2.77 6.30 -11.63
CA LEU A 67 -3.14 5.18 -12.50
C LEU A 67 -4.30 5.50 -13.44
N ALA A 68 -4.69 6.78 -13.54
CA ALA A 68 -5.87 7.20 -14.31
C ALA A 68 -5.76 6.86 -15.80
N ASP A 69 -4.61 7.19 -16.39
CA ASP A 69 -4.41 7.14 -17.84
C ASP A 69 -3.29 6.17 -18.26
N THR A 70 -2.52 5.64 -17.31
CA THR A 70 -1.34 4.83 -17.58
C THR A 70 -1.38 3.50 -16.83
N PRO A 71 -0.83 2.42 -17.41
CA PRO A 71 -0.87 1.10 -16.80
C PRO A 71 0.08 0.92 -15.60
N TYR A 72 1.01 1.85 -15.39
CA TYR A 72 1.92 1.95 -14.25
C TYR A 72 2.01 3.40 -13.77
N LEU A 73 2.53 3.62 -12.56
CA LEU A 73 2.57 4.94 -11.92
C LEU A 73 3.39 5.97 -12.71
N SER A 74 4.38 5.51 -13.48
CA SER A 74 5.30 6.37 -14.23
C SER A 74 5.19 6.21 -15.75
N GLY A 75 4.14 5.56 -16.25
CA GLY A 75 3.88 5.39 -17.69
C GLY A 75 3.58 3.95 -18.10
N ASP A 76 4.11 3.52 -19.25
CA ASP A 76 3.70 2.28 -19.92
C ASP A 76 4.43 1.02 -19.43
N GLN A 77 5.49 1.19 -18.65
CA GLN A 77 6.35 0.10 -18.18
C GLN A 77 6.59 0.20 -16.68
N ILE A 78 6.78 -0.95 -16.04
CA ILE A 78 7.10 -1.03 -14.62
C ILE A 78 8.39 -0.27 -14.27
N SER A 79 8.34 0.45 -13.16
CA SER A 79 9.47 1.20 -12.63
C SER A 79 9.67 0.97 -11.14
N ALA A 80 10.74 1.58 -10.60
CA ALA A 80 10.99 1.62 -9.17
C ALA A 80 9.82 2.26 -8.40
N ALA A 81 9.09 3.20 -9.01
CA ALA A 81 7.91 3.81 -8.42
C ALA A 81 6.86 2.75 -8.06
N ASP A 82 6.60 1.82 -8.99
CA ASP A 82 5.58 0.78 -8.79
C ASP A 82 5.93 -0.17 -7.64
N ILE A 83 7.21 -0.54 -7.51
CA ILE A 83 7.68 -1.41 -6.45
C ILE A 83 7.56 -0.75 -5.07
N PHE A 84 7.97 0.51 -4.96
CA PHE A 84 7.88 1.26 -3.71
C PHE A 84 6.41 1.43 -3.28
N ALA A 85 5.56 1.84 -4.21
CA ALA A 85 4.14 1.99 -3.99
C ALA A 85 3.47 0.69 -3.54
N ALA A 86 3.74 -0.42 -4.26
CA ALA A 86 3.13 -1.70 -3.96
C ALA A 86 3.49 -2.17 -2.55
N CYS A 87 4.77 -2.09 -2.16
CA CYS A 87 5.21 -2.46 -0.81
C CYS A 87 4.53 -1.63 0.30
N GLU A 88 4.37 -0.31 0.08
CA GLU A 88 3.74 0.59 1.04
C GLU A 88 2.25 0.30 1.21
N ILE A 89 1.56 0.02 0.10
CA ILE A 89 0.13 -0.31 0.06
C ILE A 89 -0.13 -1.69 0.68
N GLU A 90 0.68 -2.69 0.34
CA GLU A 90 0.56 -4.07 0.86
C GLU A 90 0.59 -4.11 2.40
N GLN A 91 1.38 -3.23 3.02
CA GLN A 91 1.50 -3.14 4.49
C GLN A 91 0.14 -2.92 5.19
N THR A 92 -0.81 -2.24 4.53
CA THR A 92 -2.14 -1.95 5.08
C THR A 92 -2.96 -3.22 5.34
N ARG A 93 -2.68 -4.32 4.63
CA ARG A 93 -3.36 -5.61 4.82
C ARG A 93 -3.08 -6.23 6.19
N ILE A 94 -1.89 -6.01 6.76
CA ILE A 94 -1.57 -6.46 8.12
C ILE A 94 -2.47 -5.75 9.15
N ALA A 95 -2.88 -4.50 8.86
CA ALA A 95 -3.83 -3.75 9.68
C ALA A 95 -5.30 -4.17 9.45
N GLY A 96 -5.53 -5.23 8.66
CA GLY A 96 -6.86 -5.74 8.32
C GLY A 96 -7.62 -4.86 7.34
N PHE A 97 -6.94 -3.96 6.63
CA PHE A 97 -7.54 -3.11 5.61
C PHE A 97 -7.31 -3.70 4.21
N ASP A 98 -8.34 -3.73 3.37
CA ASP A 98 -8.20 -4.13 1.97
C ASP A 98 -7.99 -2.88 1.10
N PRO A 99 -6.78 -2.65 0.55
CA PRO A 99 -6.53 -1.47 -0.27
C PRO A 99 -7.27 -1.48 -1.60
N THR A 100 -7.71 -2.65 -2.07
CA THR A 100 -8.36 -2.84 -3.37
C THR A 100 -9.87 -2.65 -3.32
N GLU A 101 -10.47 -2.65 -2.12
CA GLU A 101 -11.91 -2.49 -1.96
C GLU A 101 -12.36 -1.09 -2.43
N GLY A 102 -13.25 -1.08 -3.43
CA GLY A 102 -13.71 0.15 -4.09
C GLY A 102 -12.69 0.79 -5.03
N ARG A 103 -11.58 0.10 -5.32
CA ARG A 103 -10.43 0.58 -6.10
C ARG A 103 -9.99 -0.44 -7.16
N PRO A 104 -10.82 -0.69 -8.20
CA PRO A 104 -10.54 -1.72 -9.19
C PRO A 104 -9.28 -1.46 -10.02
N ILE A 105 -8.95 -0.19 -10.31
CA ILE A 105 -7.74 0.13 -11.11
C ILE A 105 -6.49 -0.18 -10.29
N LEU A 106 -6.46 0.25 -9.03
CA LEU A 106 -5.37 -0.06 -8.11
C LEU A 106 -5.25 -1.58 -7.91
N GLY A 107 -6.38 -2.28 -7.72
CA GLY A 107 -6.38 -3.75 -7.59
C GLY A 107 -5.77 -4.45 -8.80
N ALA A 108 -6.19 -4.07 -10.01
CA ALA A 108 -5.63 -4.60 -11.24
C ALA A 108 -4.12 -4.27 -11.40
N TRP A 109 -3.71 -3.06 -11.04
CA TRP A 109 -2.32 -2.63 -11.07
C TRP A 109 -1.46 -3.41 -10.06
N LEU A 110 -1.92 -3.64 -8.83
CA LEU A 110 -1.20 -4.45 -7.83
C LEU A 110 -0.94 -5.87 -8.33
N GLU A 111 -1.96 -6.51 -8.91
CA GLU A 111 -1.81 -7.84 -9.50
C GLU A 111 -0.85 -7.84 -10.70
N LYS A 112 -0.88 -6.78 -11.50
CA LYS A 112 0.06 -6.61 -12.61
C LYS A 112 1.50 -6.51 -12.10
N VAL A 113 1.75 -5.68 -11.08
CA VAL A 113 3.07 -5.55 -10.44
C VAL A 113 3.52 -6.88 -9.85
N ARG A 114 2.64 -7.59 -9.13
CA ARG A 114 2.91 -8.93 -8.57
C ARG A 114 3.35 -9.92 -9.65
N ASN A 115 2.64 -9.95 -10.78
CA ASN A 115 2.94 -10.86 -11.89
C ASN A 115 4.27 -10.53 -12.57
N GLU A 116 4.57 -9.24 -12.82
CA GLU A 116 5.83 -8.83 -13.47
C GLU A 116 7.06 -9.01 -12.58
N THR A 117 6.88 -9.07 -11.26
CA THR A 117 7.96 -9.17 -10.26
C THR A 117 8.04 -10.57 -9.62
N SER A 118 7.26 -11.52 -10.14
CA SER A 118 7.29 -12.91 -9.73
C SER A 118 8.65 -13.57 -10.07
N PRO A 119 9.21 -14.44 -9.21
CA PRO A 119 8.66 -14.92 -7.93
C PRO A 119 8.96 -14.02 -6.72
N PHE A 120 9.86 -13.04 -6.88
CA PHE A 120 10.43 -12.28 -5.76
C PHE A 120 9.41 -11.46 -4.98
N TYR A 121 8.32 -11.03 -5.62
CA TYR A 121 7.22 -10.38 -4.92
C TYR A 121 6.64 -11.26 -3.83
N GLU A 122 6.35 -12.51 -4.16
CA GLU A 122 5.74 -13.45 -3.21
C GLU A 122 6.73 -13.83 -2.12
N GLU A 123 7.99 -14.09 -2.50
CA GLU A 123 9.06 -14.37 -1.53
C GLU A 123 9.19 -13.24 -0.51
N ALA A 124 9.29 -11.98 -0.97
CA ALA A 124 9.40 -10.81 -0.11
C ALA A 124 8.16 -10.60 0.79
N HIS A 125 6.97 -10.94 0.30
CA HIS A 125 5.71 -10.74 1.02
C HIS A 125 5.28 -11.94 1.88
N THR A 126 6.08 -13.01 1.97
CA THR A 126 5.76 -14.22 2.78
C THR A 126 5.31 -13.89 4.20
N VAL A 127 6.08 -13.06 4.92
CA VAL A 127 5.76 -12.66 6.31
C VAL A 127 4.52 -11.77 6.35
N LEU A 128 4.41 -10.83 5.41
CA LEU A 128 3.27 -9.93 5.31
C LEU A 128 1.96 -10.71 5.09
N ASN A 129 1.96 -11.66 4.16
CA ASN A 129 0.80 -12.51 3.84
C ASN A 129 0.36 -13.31 5.06
N LYS A 130 1.30 -13.89 5.81
CA LYS A 130 1.01 -14.61 7.06
C LYS A 130 0.35 -13.71 8.11
N LEU A 131 0.90 -12.51 8.33
CA LEU A 131 0.37 -11.57 9.32
C LEU A 131 -1.02 -11.02 8.91
N ALA A 132 -1.20 -10.73 7.63
CA ALA A 132 -2.48 -10.28 7.09
C ALA A 132 -3.58 -11.35 7.24
N GLN A 133 -3.24 -12.63 7.04
CA GLN A 133 -4.18 -13.73 7.27
C GLN A 133 -4.62 -13.82 8.74
N GLN A 134 -3.66 -13.71 9.67
CA GLN A 134 -3.95 -13.71 11.11
C GLN A 134 -4.81 -12.52 11.55
N ALA A 135 -4.65 -11.35 10.91
CA ALA A 135 -5.45 -10.17 11.20
C ALA A 135 -6.92 -10.32 10.79
N LYS A 136 -7.22 -11.18 9.80
CA LYS A 136 -8.59 -11.50 9.35
C LYS A 136 -9.28 -12.53 10.25
N GLU A 137 -8.53 -13.32 11.01
CA GLU A 137 -9.10 -14.32 11.92
C GLU A 137 -9.67 -13.64 13.18
N PRO A 138 -10.92 -13.93 13.56
CA PRO A 138 -11.48 -13.39 14.80
C PRO A 138 -10.66 -13.91 15.98
N LYS A 139 -10.10 -12.99 16.78
CA LYS A 139 -9.47 -13.35 18.06
C LYS A 139 -10.52 -14.08 18.91
N ILE A 140 -10.42 -15.41 18.99
CA ILE A 140 -11.19 -16.20 19.94
C ILE A 140 -10.87 -15.61 21.31
N LYS A 141 -11.85 -14.96 21.95
CA LYS A 141 -11.71 -14.47 23.31
C LYS A 141 -11.30 -15.67 24.16
N ALA A 142 -10.06 -15.68 24.65
CA ALA A 142 -9.68 -16.60 25.70
C ALA A 142 -10.65 -16.36 26.85
N ARG A 143 -11.51 -17.35 27.09
CA ARG A 143 -12.42 -17.41 28.23
C ARG A 143 -11.51 -17.40 29.47
N LEU A 144 -11.55 -16.32 30.25
CA LEU A 144 -11.12 -16.34 31.65
C LEU A 144 -12.06 -17.25 32.43
#